data_AF-A0A2S6ZE32-F1
#
_entry.id   AF-A0A2S6ZE32-F1
#
_cell.length_a   1.000
_cell.length_b   1.000
_cell.length_c   1.000
_cell.angle_alpha   90.00
_cell.angle_beta   90.00
_cell.angle_gamma   90.00
#
_symmetry.space_group_name_H-M   'P 1'
#
loop_
_entity.id
_entity.type
_entity.pdbx_description
1 polymer ?
#
loop_
_entity_poly.entity_id
_entity_poly.type
_entity_poly.pdbx_seq_one_letter_code
_entity_poly.pdbx_strand_id
1 'polypeptide(L)'
;MSDDVDVITPPVRRIALRGESLDISPLTLAQVGPFITATRPIIGRVLIAASMAGAGGTIEVAALMMDILEQDGAAFARAAAIVTGRPEDWIAGASLADVAGLAEAVVELNEDFFGQRLPSLMLAASKAIPAAVATQAQPDGQTSSTT
;
A
#
# COMPACT_ATOMS: atom_id res chain seq x y z
N MET A 1 -38.43 -15.19 8.42
CA MET A 1 -38.37 -13.74 8.14
C MET A 1 -37.67 -13.13 9.34
N SER A 2 -36.40 -12.75 9.30
CA SER A 2 -35.47 -12.61 8.18
C SER A 2 -34.07 -12.90 8.73
N ASP A 3 -33.23 -13.60 7.97
CA ASP A 3 -31.80 -13.66 8.25
C ASP A 3 -31.25 -12.25 8.03
N ASP A 4 -31.01 -11.56 9.15
CA ASP A 4 -30.27 -10.32 9.17
C ASP A 4 -28.81 -10.70 8.88
N VAL A 5 -28.45 -10.64 7.59
CA VAL A 5 -27.05 -10.74 7.18
C VAL A 5 -26.36 -9.56 7.85
N ASP A 6 -25.67 -9.85 8.94
CA ASP A 6 -24.80 -8.92 9.64
C ASP A 6 -23.73 -8.46 8.65
N VAL A 7 -24.03 -7.38 7.91
CA VAL A 7 -23.11 -6.77 6.97
C VAL A 7 -22.02 -6.16 7.83
N ILE A 8 -20.90 -6.88 7.97
CA ILE A 8 -19.67 -6.35 8.53
C ILE A 8 -19.28 -5.14 7.68
N THR A 9 -19.71 -3.96 8.11
CA THR A 9 -19.38 -2.70 7.44
C THR A 9 -17.88 -2.51 7.58
N PRO A 10 -17.14 -2.27 6.48
CA PRO A 10 -15.71 -2.04 6.58
C PRO A 10 -15.43 -0.92 7.59
N PRO A 11 -14.36 -1.01 8.38
CA PRO A 11 -14.02 0.03 9.33
C PRO A 11 -13.86 1.36 8.59
N VAL A 12 -14.40 2.44 9.15
CA VAL A 12 -14.27 3.79 8.60
C VAL A 12 -13.54 4.65 9.61
N ARG A 13 -12.57 5.44 9.15
CA ARG A 13 -11.89 6.42 9.98
C ARG A 13 -12.22 7.83 9.54
N ARG A 14 -12.70 8.64 10.47
CA ARG A 14 -12.97 10.06 10.24
C ARG A 14 -11.71 10.87 10.50
N ILE A 15 -11.29 11.66 9.53
CA ILE A 15 -10.17 12.60 9.65
C ILE A 15 -10.63 14.03 9.34
N ALA A 16 -9.94 15.00 9.91
CA ALA A 16 -10.02 16.38 9.44
C ALA A 16 -8.96 16.56 8.34
N LEU A 17 -9.38 17.02 7.16
CA LEU A 17 -8.51 17.32 6.05
C LEU A 17 -8.91 18.66 5.45
N ARG A 18 -8.02 19.66 5.53
CA ARG A 18 -8.32 21.04 5.09
C ARG A 18 -9.56 21.65 5.75
N GLY A 19 -9.84 21.27 6.99
CA GLY A 19 -11.04 21.70 7.73
C GLY A 19 -12.33 20.99 7.32
N GLU A 20 -12.30 20.09 6.33
CA GLU A 20 -13.42 19.18 6.03
C GLU A 20 -13.27 17.88 6.83
N SER A 21 -14.38 17.35 7.32
CA SER A 21 -14.42 16.01 7.91
C SER A 21 -14.62 14.98 6.80
N LEU A 22 -13.65 14.08 6.63
CA LEU A 22 -13.69 13.02 5.62
C LEU A 22 -13.72 11.64 6.28
N ASP A 23 -14.56 10.77 5.73
CA ASP A 23 -14.63 9.36 6.10
C ASP A 23 -13.75 8.57 5.14
N ILE A 24 -12.68 7.97 5.67
CA ILE A 24 -11.72 7.14 4.94
C ILE A 24 -12.05 5.68 5.17
N SER A 25 -12.05 4.89 4.10
CA SER A 25 -12.26 3.45 4.12
C SER A 25 -11.00 2.70 3.65
N PRO A 26 -10.89 1.39 3.95
CA PRO A 26 -9.82 0.56 3.42
C PRO A 26 -9.76 0.59 1.89
N LEU A 27 -8.57 0.38 1.33
CA LEU A 27 -8.38 0.33 -0.11
C LEU A 27 -9.22 -0.77 -0.73
N THR A 28 -10.03 -0.41 -1.72
CA THR A 28 -10.72 -1.39 -2.56
C THR A 28 -9.75 -2.02 -3.57
N LEU A 29 -10.10 -3.20 -4.09
CA LEU A 29 -9.31 -3.88 -5.12
C LEU A 29 -9.03 -2.98 -6.35
N ALA A 30 -10.01 -2.15 -6.74
CA ALA A 30 -9.87 -1.23 -7.86
C ALA A 30 -8.87 -0.09 -7.58
N GLN A 31 -8.67 0.28 -6.31
CA GLN A 31 -7.74 1.34 -5.90
C GLN A 31 -6.30 0.84 -5.74
N VAL A 32 -6.08 -0.45 -5.45
CA VAL A 32 -4.74 -1.00 -5.14
C VAL A 32 -3.74 -0.73 -6.27
N GLY A 33 -4.08 -1.06 -7.52
CA GLY A 33 -3.18 -0.87 -8.67
C GLY A 33 -2.78 0.60 -8.91
N PRO A 34 -3.77 1.52 -9.02
CA PRO A 34 -3.52 2.95 -9.09
C PRO A 34 -2.70 3.48 -7.90
N PHE A 35 -3.01 3.05 -6.68
CA PHE A 35 -2.34 3.51 -5.47
C PHE A 35 -0.86 3.10 -5.43
N ILE A 36 -0.56 1.84 -5.76
CA ILE A 36 0.83 1.34 -5.88
C ILE A 36 1.58 2.12 -6.96
N THR A 37 0.91 2.42 -8.07
CA THR A 37 1.52 3.18 -9.17
C THR A 37 1.85 4.61 -8.74
N ALA A 38 0.91 5.28 -8.05
CA ALA A 38 1.09 6.64 -7.54
C ALA A 38 2.21 6.72 -6.51
N THR A 39 2.32 5.74 -5.61
CA THR A 39 3.31 5.72 -4.52
C THR A 39 4.70 5.22 -4.92
N ARG A 40 4.86 4.63 -6.11
CA ARG A 40 6.13 4.05 -6.58
C ARG A 40 7.36 4.97 -6.43
N PRO A 41 7.31 6.28 -6.72
CA PRO A 41 8.48 7.15 -6.59
C PRO A 41 8.91 7.38 -5.13
N ILE A 42 7.99 7.23 -4.18
CA ILE A 42 8.18 7.62 -2.78
C ILE A 42 8.26 6.43 -1.83
N ILE A 43 7.70 5.27 -2.19
CA ILE A 43 7.47 4.15 -1.27
C ILE A 43 8.76 3.66 -0.57
N GLY A 44 9.88 3.57 -1.29
CA GLY A 44 11.15 3.15 -0.70
C GLY A 44 11.68 4.12 0.35
N ARG A 45 11.60 5.44 0.08
CA ARG A 45 12.02 6.48 1.03
C ARG A 45 11.07 6.57 2.22
N VAL A 46 9.76 6.39 2.00
CA VAL A 46 8.77 6.31 3.08
C VAL A 46 9.06 5.13 4.02
N LEU A 47 9.41 3.95 3.48
CA LEU A 47 9.78 2.79 4.30
C LEU A 47 11.03 3.05 5.14
N ILE A 48 12.06 3.70 4.55
CA ILE A 48 13.26 4.10 5.30
C ILE A 48 12.90 5.05 6.43
N ALA A 49 12.08 6.07 6.16
CA ALA A 49 11.63 7.02 7.16
C ALA A 49 10.83 6.35 8.28
N ALA A 50 9.90 5.45 7.96
CA ALA A 50 9.12 4.70 8.93
C ALA A 50 10.03 3.83 9.83
N SER A 51 11.06 3.19 9.25
CA SER A 51 12.04 2.43 10.01
C SER A 51 12.86 3.31 10.96
N MET A 52 13.27 4.51 10.53
CA MET A 52 13.99 5.46 11.39
C MET A 52 13.09 5.99 12.52
N ALA A 53 11.83 6.29 12.23
CA ALA A 53 10.85 6.73 13.23
C ALA A 53 10.66 5.67 14.32
N GLY A 54 10.55 4.39 13.93
CA GLY A 54 10.49 3.27 14.87
C GLY A 54 11.74 3.10 15.74
N ALA A 55 12.89 3.61 15.29
CA ALA A 55 14.14 3.64 16.04
C ALA A 55 14.36 4.93 16.87
N GLY A 56 13.37 5.84 16.89
CA GLY A 56 13.44 7.11 17.61
C GLY A 56 14.11 8.27 16.86
N GLY A 57 14.39 8.09 15.56
CA GLY A 57 14.88 9.17 14.69
C GLY A 57 13.77 10.20 14.43
N THR A 58 14.04 11.47 14.69
CA THR A 58 13.06 12.56 14.52
C THR A 58 13.51 13.56 13.47
N ILE A 59 14.75 14.04 13.56
CA ILE A 59 15.32 15.03 12.63
C ILE A 59 15.56 14.42 11.26
N GLU A 60 16.10 13.21 11.20
CA GLU A 60 16.40 12.48 9.95
C GLU A 60 15.10 12.12 9.20
N VAL A 61 14.06 11.74 9.95
CA VAL A 61 12.73 11.49 9.41
C VAL A 61 12.14 12.77 8.82
N ALA A 62 12.21 13.88 9.55
CA ALA A 62 11.73 15.17 9.06
C ALA A 62 12.47 15.61 7.79
N ALA A 63 13.80 15.46 7.75
CA ALA A 63 14.61 15.79 6.58
C ALA A 63 14.25 14.94 5.36
N LEU A 64 14.10 13.62 5.55
CA LEU A 64 13.72 12.71 4.46
C LEU A 64 12.28 12.95 3.98
N MET A 65 11.35 13.28 4.88
CA MET A 65 9.99 13.67 4.49
C MET A 65 9.98 14.96 3.67
N MET A 66 10.77 15.97 4.05
CA MET A 66 10.91 17.19 3.27
C MET A 66 11.48 16.91 1.88
N ASP A 67 12.51 16.05 1.77
CA ASP A 67 13.07 15.63 0.48
C ASP A 67 12.03 14.95 -0.43
N ILE A 68 11.21 14.04 0.14
CA ILE A 68 10.13 13.39 -0.60
C ILE A 68 9.11 14.41 -1.09
N LEU A 69 8.72 15.37 -0.25
CA LEU A 69 7.73 16.38 -0.61
C LEU A 69 8.25 17.35 -1.68
N GLU A 70 9.53 17.70 -1.61
CA GLU A 70 10.20 18.54 -2.61
C GLU A 70 10.28 17.85 -3.97
N GLN A 71 10.73 16.60 -4.01
CA GLN A 71 10.96 15.89 -5.27
C GLN A 71 9.69 15.28 -5.85
N ASP A 72 8.78 14.80 -4.98
CA ASP A 72 7.67 13.93 -5.34
C ASP A 72 6.37 14.26 -4.61
N GLY A 73 6.17 15.51 -4.18
CA GLY A 73 4.90 15.95 -3.57
C GLY A 73 3.68 15.65 -4.44
N ALA A 74 3.82 15.68 -5.78
CA ALA A 74 2.77 15.29 -6.71
C ALA A 74 2.41 13.79 -6.64
N ALA A 75 3.37 12.92 -6.32
CA ALA A 75 3.11 11.50 -6.11
C ALA A 75 2.27 11.28 -4.84
N PHE A 76 2.54 12.05 -3.78
CA PHE A 76 1.72 12.06 -2.58
C PHE A 76 0.28 12.51 -2.89
N ALA A 77 0.13 13.65 -3.57
CA ALA A 77 -1.18 14.19 -3.92
C ALA A 77 -2.03 13.22 -4.74
N ARG A 78 -1.41 12.52 -5.71
CA ARG A 78 -2.05 11.45 -6.49
C ARG A 78 -2.54 10.29 -5.62
N ALA A 79 -1.68 9.79 -4.74
CA ALA A 79 -2.04 8.68 -3.85
C ALA A 79 -3.19 9.08 -2.89
N ALA A 80 -3.11 10.29 -2.34
CA ALA A 80 -4.12 10.85 -1.47
C ALA A 80 -5.47 11.12 -2.18
N ALA A 81 -5.45 11.53 -3.46
CA ALA A 81 -6.65 11.67 -4.28
C ALA A 81 -7.38 10.33 -4.47
N ILE A 82 -6.63 9.23 -4.67
CA ILE A 82 -7.20 7.89 -4.84
C ILE A 82 -7.96 7.43 -3.59
N VAL A 83 -7.43 7.70 -2.39
CA VAL A 83 -8.02 7.24 -1.11
C VAL A 83 -9.14 8.15 -0.61
N THR A 84 -9.08 9.45 -0.90
CA THR A 84 -10.09 10.43 -0.47
C THR A 84 -11.22 10.63 -1.48
N GLY A 85 -11.00 10.25 -2.74
CA GLY A 85 -11.89 10.61 -3.85
C GLY A 85 -11.91 12.12 -4.15
N ARG A 86 -10.97 12.90 -3.62
CA ARG A 86 -10.85 14.33 -3.88
C ARG A 86 -9.88 14.62 -5.03
N PRO A 87 -10.04 15.73 -5.76
CA PRO A 87 -9.10 16.15 -6.81
C PRO A 87 -7.66 16.34 -6.30
N GLU A 88 -6.65 16.06 -7.13
CA GLU A 88 -5.23 16.18 -6.76
C GLU A 88 -4.83 17.61 -6.39
N ASP A 89 -5.35 18.62 -7.10
CA ASP A 89 -5.11 20.04 -6.84
C ASP A 89 -5.74 20.49 -5.52
N TRP A 90 -6.89 19.92 -5.15
CA TRP A 90 -7.48 20.11 -3.83
C TRP A 90 -6.59 19.49 -2.74
N ILE A 91 -6.05 18.29 -2.97
CA ILE A 91 -5.13 17.65 -2.03
C ILE A 91 -3.82 18.42 -1.88
N ALA A 92 -3.28 18.98 -2.97
CA ALA A 92 -2.01 19.69 -2.98
C ALA A 92 -1.97 20.93 -2.06
N GLY A 93 -3.12 21.51 -1.70
CA GLY A 93 -3.19 22.60 -0.72
C GLY A 93 -3.49 22.16 0.71
N ALA A 94 -3.38 20.87 1.03
CA ALA A 94 -3.43 20.36 2.39
C ALA A 94 -2.17 20.75 3.19
N SER A 95 -2.32 20.91 4.51
CA SER A 95 -1.16 21.11 5.38
C SER A 95 -0.34 19.81 5.56
N LEU A 96 0.87 19.92 6.08
CA LEU A 96 1.66 18.71 6.40
C LEU A 96 1.01 17.86 7.50
N ALA A 97 0.32 18.49 8.45
CA ALA A 97 -0.41 17.79 9.51
C ALA A 97 -1.62 17.03 8.96
N ASP A 98 -2.38 17.65 8.06
CA ASP A 98 -3.46 17.03 7.29
C ASP A 98 -2.97 15.78 6.54
N VAL A 99 -1.85 15.92 5.83
CA VAL A 99 -1.19 14.85 5.07
C VAL A 99 -0.74 13.70 5.97
N ALA A 100 -0.12 14.01 7.11
CA ALA A 100 0.30 12.99 8.08
C ALA A 100 -0.90 12.21 8.63
N GLY A 101 -1.97 12.91 9.04
CA GLY A 101 -3.18 12.27 9.55
C GLY A 101 -3.88 11.38 8.50
N LEU A 102 -3.87 11.78 7.22
CA LEU A 102 -4.36 10.93 6.14
C LEU A 102 -3.50 9.68 5.96
N ALA A 103 -2.17 9.81 5.98
CA ALA A 103 -1.26 8.68 5.85
C ALA A 103 -1.45 7.67 7.00
N GLU A 104 -1.54 8.15 8.24
CA GLU A 104 -1.83 7.33 9.42
C GLU A 104 -3.16 6.59 9.29
N ALA A 105 -4.23 7.28 8.88
CA ALA A 105 -5.54 6.65 8.69
C ALA A 105 -5.51 5.56 7.60
N VAL A 106 -4.81 5.79 6.48
CA VAL A 106 -4.67 4.78 5.43
C VAL A 106 -3.87 3.58 5.93
N VAL A 107 -2.78 3.78 6.67
CA VAL A 107 -1.99 2.67 7.23
C VAL A 107 -2.83 1.84 8.19
N GLU A 108 -3.45 2.47 9.20
CA GLU A 108 -4.26 1.78 10.21
C GLU A 108 -5.42 0.98 9.60
N LEU A 109 -6.15 1.55 8.64
CA LEU A 109 -7.29 0.88 8.01
C LEU A 109 -6.90 -0.34 7.16
N ASN A 110 -5.64 -0.43 6.74
CA ASN A 110 -5.16 -1.47 5.84
C ASN A 110 -4.12 -2.42 6.48
N GLU A 111 -3.68 -2.15 7.72
CA GLU A 111 -2.63 -2.89 8.42
C GLU A 111 -2.97 -4.37 8.57
N ASP A 112 -4.20 -4.72 8.97
CA ASP A 112 -4.63 -6.12 9.12
C ASP A 112 -4.43 -6.92 7.82
N PHE A 113 -4.78 -6.32 6.67
CA PHE A 113 -4.65 -6.99 5.39
C PHE A 113 -3.19 -7.13 4.97
N PHE A 114 -2.43 -6.03 4.93
CA PHE A 114 -1.06 -6.05 4.41
C PHE A 114 -0.04 -6.63 5.40
N GLY A 115 -0.25 -6.44 6.70
CA GLY A 115 0.63 -6.91 7.77
C GLY A 115 0.42 -8.37 8.14
N GLN A 116 -0.82 -8.88 8.08
CA GLN A 116 -1.13 -10.24 8.53
C GLN A 116 -1.72 -11.15 7.43
N ARG A 117 -2.81 -10.72 6.79
CA ARG A 117 -3.56 -11.60 5.87
C ARG A 117 -2.80 -11.91 4.58
N LEU A 118 -2.27 -10.89 3.91
CA LEU A 118 -1.55 -11.04 2.65
C LEU A 118 -0.27 -11.89 2.82
N PRO A 119 0.60 -11.66 3.82
CA PRO A 119 1.74 -12.54 4.08
C PRO A 119 1.32 -13.99 4.34
N SER A 120 0.24 -14.20 5.10
CA SER A 120 -0.29 -15.55 5.39
C SER A 120 -0.80 -16.25 4.12
N LEU A 121 -1.49 -15.52 3.22
CA LEU A 121 -1.93 -16.01 1.92
C LEU A 121 -0.74 -16.39 1.02
N MET A 122 0.30 -15.56 0.99
CA MET A 122 1.53 -15.84 0.23
C MET A 122 2.26 -17.08 0.77
N LEU A 123 2.33 -17.24 2.09
CA LEU A 123 2.92 -18.43 2.71
C LEU A 123 2.10 -19.69 2.44
N ALA A 124 0.76 -19.58 2.42
CA ALA A 124 -0.10 -20.70 2.06
C ALA A 124 0.06 -21.08 0.58
N ALA A 125 0.12 -20.08 -0.31
CA ALA A 125 0.33 -20.28 -1.73
C ALA A 125 1.70 -20.93 -2.03
N SER A 126 2.77 -20.50 -1.36
CA SER A 126 4.11 -21.10 -1.56
C SER A 126 4.18 -22.57 -1.12
N LYS A 127 3.41 -22.97 -0.09
CA LYS A 127 3.29 -24.37 0.34
C LYS A 127 2.42 -25.21 -0.59
N ALA A 128 1.47 -24.58 -1.29
CA ALA A 128 0.54 -25.23 -2.21
C ALA A 128 1.12 -25.42 -3.62
N ILE A 129 2.28 -24.83 -3.93
CA ILE A 129 3.04 -25.12 -5.15
C ILE A 129 3.92 -26.35 -4.84
N PRO A 130 3.53 -27.58 -5.25
CA PRO A 130 4.41 -28.74 -5.09
C PRO A 130 5.69 -28.52 -5.89
N ALA A 131 6.77 -29.17 -5.44
CA ALA A 131 8.08 -29.25 -6.08
C ALA A 131 8.07 -29.91 -7.50
N ALA A 132 6.95 -29.86 -8.22
CA ALA A 132 6.75 -30.42 -9.55
C ALA A 132 7.34 -29.54 -10.67
N VAL A 133 7.88 -28.35 -10.36
CA VAL A 133 8.63 -27.53 -11.34
C VAL A 133 10.11 -27.94 -11.41
N ALA A 134 10.62 -28.68 -10.42
CA ALA A 134 12.01 -29.16 -10.43
C ALA A 134 12.25 -30.38 -11.35
N THR A 135 11.19 -31.05 -11.84
CA THR A 135 11.30 -32.29 -12.64
C THR A 135 11.15 -32.08 -14.16
N GLN A 136 10.88 -30.86 -14.65
CA GLN A 136 10.78 -30.60 -16.10
C GLN A 136 12.06 -30.06 -16.77
N ALA A 137 13.18 -30.01 -16.05
CA ALA A 137 14.49 -29.75 -16.65
C ALA A 137 15.28 -31.07 -16.81
N GLN A 138 14.72 -32.04 -17.54
CA GLN A 138 15.52 -33.14 -18.08
C GLN A 138 15.64 -32.93 -19.60
N PRO A 139 16.86 -32.74 -20.14
CA PRO A 139 17.03 -32.38 -21.55
C PRO A 139 16.75 -33.61 -22.42
N ASP A 140 15.63 -33.59 -23.13
CA ASP A 140 15.41 -34.42 -24.31
C ASP A 140 16.35 -33.95 -25.42
N GLY A 141 17.44 -34.70 -25.62
CA GLY A 141 18.45 -34.39 -26.61
C GLY A 141 19.43 -35.53 -26.87
N GLN A 142 18.98 -36.80 -26.88
CA GLN A 142 19.74 -37.87 -27.54
C GLN A 142 19.48 -37.79 -29.04
N THR A 143 20.39 -37.16 -29.79
CA THR A 143 20.45 -37.36 -31.24
C THR A 143 21.08 -38.72 -31.51
N SER A 144 20.25 -39.73 -31.75
CA SER A 144 20.69 -40.92 -32.48
C SER A 144 21.06 -40.51 -33.90
N SER A 145 22.32 -40.66 -34.29
CA SER A 145 22.74 -40.64 -35.69
C SER A 145 23.40 -41.95 -36.01
N THR A 146 22.66 -42.80 -36.71
CA THR A 146 23.15 -43.95 -37.45
C THR A 146 23.73 -43.43 -38.75
N THR A 147 25.03 -43.65 -39.00
CA THR A 147 25.61 -44.14 -40.27
C THR A 147 27.07 -44.51 -40.02
#